data_AF-A0A380EMU9-F1
#
_entry.id   AF-A0A380EMU9-F1
#
_cell.length_a   1.000
_cell.length_b   1.000
_cell.length_c   1.000
_cell.angle_alpha   90.00
_cell.angle_beta   90.00
_cell.angle_gamma   90.00
#
_symmetry.space_group_name_H-M   'P 1'
#
loop_
_entity.id
_entity.type
_entity.pdbx_description
1 polymer ?
#
loop_
_entity_poly.entity_id
_entity_poly.type
_entity_poly.pdbx_seq_one_letter_code
_entity_poly.pdbx_strand_id
1 'polypeptide(L)'
;MAQAYLRHVNPKVIAVTGSNGKTTTKDMIESVLHTEFKVKKTQGNYNNEIGLPLTILELDNDTEISILEMGMSGFHEIEFLSNLAQPDIAVITNIGESHMQDLGSREGIAKAKSEITIGLKDNGTFIYDGDEPLLKPHVKEVENAKCISMVLLLIMH
;
A
#
# COMPACT_ATOMS: atom_id res chain seq x y z
N MET A 1 -17.84 -5.29 -8.39
CA MET A 1 -18.04 -6.58 -7.68
C MET A 1 -17.04 -6.73 -6.53
N ALA A 2 -15.72 -6.70 -6.77
CA ALA A 2 -14.69 -6.85 -5.72
C ALA A 2 -14.86 -5.91 -4.52
N GLN A 3 -15.05 -4.60 -4.72
CA GLN A 3 -15.28 -3.66 -3.62
C GLN A 3 -16.51 -4.00 -2.76
N ALA A 4 -17.58 -4.52 -3.36
CA ALA A 4 -18.76 -4.95 -2.61
C ALA A 4 -18.46 -6.19 -1.77
N TYR A 5 -17.66 -7.12 -2.30
CA TYR A 5 -17.22 -8.30 -1.57
C TYR A 5 -16.26 -7.96 -0.43
N LEU A 6 -15.31 -7.04 -0.66
CA LEU A 6 -14.42 -6.54 0.39
C LEU A 6 -15.20 -5.92 1.55
N ARG A 7 -16.26 -5.14 1.25
CA ARG A 7 -17.17 -4.60 2.27
C ARG A 7 -18.01 -5.66 2.97
N HIS A 8 -18.30 -6.78 2.31
CA HIS A 8 -19.04 -7.89 2.91
C HIS A 8 -18.19 -8.66 3.92
N VAL A 9 -16.96 -9.01 3.55
CA VAL A 9 -15.99 -9.67 4.44
C VAL A 9 -15.54 -8.70 5.54
N ASN A 10 -15.39 -7.41 5.19
CA ASN A 10 -15.01 -6.32 6.08
C ASN A 10 -13.71 -6.56 6.88
N PRO A 11 -12.60 -7.00 6.26
CA PRO A 11 -11.32 -7.12 6.95
C PRO A 11 -10.69 -5.75 7.20
N LYS A 12 -9.70 -5.69 8.09
CA LYS A 12 -8.76 -4.57 8.16
C LYS A 12 -7.87 -4.58 6.91
N VAL A 13 -7.85 -3.49 6.15
CA VAL A 13 -7.09 -3.44 4.89
C VAL A 13 -5.77 -2.70 5.08
N ILE A 14 -4.66 -3.36 4.75
CA ILE A 14 -3.32 -2.78 4.73
C ILE A 14 -2.84 -2.73 3.28
N ALA A 15 -2.77 -1.54 2.70
CA ALA A 15 -2.23 -1.33 1.36
C ALA A 15 -0.73 -1.04 1.41
N VAL A 16 0.04 -1.68 0.52
CA VAL A 16 1.51 -1.54 0.46
C VAL A 16 1.96 -1.23 -0.97
N THR A 17 2.74 -0.16 -1.14
CA THR A 17 3.45 0.12 -2.39
C THR A 17 4.92 0.49 -2.12
N GLY A 18 5.73 0.45 -3.17
CA GLY A 18 7.16 0.76 -3.12
C GLY A 18 7.86 0.37 -4.41
N SER A 19 9.07 0.85 -4.64
CA SER A 19 9.87 0.40 -5.78
C SER A 19 10.45 -0.97 -5.49
N ASN A 20 11.11 -1.11 -4.34
CA ASN A 20 11.71 -2.35 -3.86
C ASN A 20 11.15 -2.76 -2.50
N GLY A 21 11.43 -3.99 -2.06
CA GLY A 21 11.09 -4.45 -0.70
C GLY A 21 9.60 -4.65 -0.42
N LYS A 22 8.69 -4.42 -1.39
CA LYS A 22 7.24 -4.64 -1.24
C LYS A 22 6.93 -6.04 -0.68
N THR A 23 7.48 -7.07 -1.32
CA THR A 23 7.30 -8.47 -0.92
C THR A 23 7.89 -8.73 0.47
N THR A 24 9.11 -8.28 0.73
CA THR A 24 9.76 -8.45 2.04
C THR A 24 9.00 -7.75 3.17
N THR A 25 8.55 -6.51 2.97
CA THR A 25 7.77 -5.77 3.96
C THR A 25 6.42 -6.43 4.21
N LYS A 26 5.74 -6.88 3.15
CA LYS A 26 4.48 -7.62 3.25
C LYS A 26 4.67 -8.93 4.05
N ASP A 27 5.74 -9.67 3.77
CA ASP A 27 6.05 -10.93 4.47
C ASP A 27 6.42 -10.70 5.94
N MET A 28 7.11 -9.59 6.27
CA MET A 28 7.38 -9.20 7.65
C MET A 28 6.09 -8.77 8.39
N ILE A 29 5.21 -8.00 7.75
CA ILE A 29 3.93 -7.62 8.34
C ILE A 29 3.08 -8.87 8.59
N GLU A 30 2.99 -9.76 7.61
CA GLU A 30 2.27 -11.02 7.74
C GLU A 30 2.85 -11.89 8.87
N SER A 31 4.17 -12.07 8.96
CA SER A 31 4.77 -12.95 9.95
C SER A 31 4.49 -12.52 11.39
N VAL A 32 4.35 -11.20 11.63
CA VAL A 32 3.97 -10.65 12.93
C VAL A 32 2.47 -10.77 13.18
N LEU A 33 1.63 -10.58 12.16
CA LEU A 33 0.17 -10.55 12.34
C LEU A 33 -0.47 -11.95 12.34
N HIS A 34 0.09 -12.91 11.61
CA HIS A 34 -0.48 -14.25 11.45
C HIS A 34 -0.41 -15.07 12.76
N THR A 35 0.29 -14.61 13.79
CA THR A 35 0.28 -15.26 15.11
C THR A 35 -1.05 -15.09 15.83
N GLU A 36 -1.78 -14.00 15.56
CA GLU A 36 -3.01 -13.61 16.29
C GLU A 36 -4.23 -13.44 15.37
N PHE A 37 -4.03 -13.24 14.06
CA PHE A 37 -5.10 -12.92 13.12
C PHE A 37 -5.11 -13.85 11.90
N LYS A 38 -6.29 -14.03 11.30
CA LYS A 38 -6.44 -14.60 9.95
C LYS A 38 -6.08 -13.57 8.90
N VAL A 39 -4.86 -13.68 8.39
CA VAL A 39 -4.28 -12.76 7.41
C VAL A 39 -4.35 -13.36 6.02
N LYS A 40 -4.81 -12.58 5.03
CA LYS A 40 -4.70 -12.91 3.60
C LYS A 40 -3.95 -11.82 2.86
N LYS A 41 -2.98 -12.19 2.02
CA LYS A 41 -2.14 -11.23 1.29
C LYS A 41 -2.17 -11.46 -0.21
N THR A 42 -1.92 -10.42 -0.99
CA THR A 42 -1.68 -10.52 -2.44
C THR A 42 -0.60 -11.56 -2.73
N GLN A 43 -0.92 -12.56 -3.55
CA GLN A 43 0.02 -13.59 -4.01
C GLN A 43 0.68 -13.17 -5.33
N GLY A 44 1.94 -13.56 -5.53
CA GLY A 44 2.67 -13.26 -6.77
C GLY A 44 2.62 -11.77 -7.17
N ASN A 45 2.37 -11.51 -8.45
CA ASN A 45 2.30 -10.16 -9.04
C ASN A 45 0.85 -9.67 -9.25
N TYR A 46 -0.12 -10.14 -8.45
CA TYR A 46 -1.52 -9.72 -8.55
C TYR A 46 -1.80 -8.35 -7.90
N ASN A 47 -1.01 -7.35 -8.26
CA ASN A 47 -0.99 -6.02 -7.64
C ASN A 47 -1.47 -4.90 -8.57
N ASN A 48 -2.09 -5.23 -9.71
CA ASN A 48 -2.59 -4.29 -10.71
C ASN A 48 -4.13 -4.29 -10.78
N GLU A 49 -4.69 -3.55 -11.75
CA GLU A 49 -6.14 -3.36 -11.92
C GLU A 49 -6.96 -4.65 -12.09
N ILE A 50 -6.33 -5.75 -12.50
CA ILE A 50 -6.98 -7.07 -12.65
C ILE A 50 -6.66 -7.97 -11.45
N GLY A 51 -5.40 -8.03 -11.03
CA GLY A 51 -4.94 -8.93 -9.98
C GLY A 51 -5.48 -8.56 -8.60
N LEU A 52 -5.60 -7.27 -8.30
CA LEU A 52 -6.09 -6.83 -7.00
C LEU A 52 -7.57 -7.21 -6.77
N PRO A 53 -8.52 -6.95 -7.72
CA PRO A 53 -9.87 -7.46 -7.61
C PRO A 53 -9.97 -8.98 -7.41
N LEU A 54 -9.12 -9.77 -8.09
CA LEU A 54 -9.13 -11.23 -7.94
C LEU A 54 -8.68 -11.64 -6.53
N THR A 55 -7.60 -11.03 -6.02
CA THR A 55 -7.14 -11.23 -4.63
C THR A 55 -8.24 -10.94 -3.63
N ILE A 56 -9.01 -9.88 -3.84
CA ILE A 56 -10.16 -9.52 -2.98
C ILE A 56 -11.26 -10.58 -3.06
N LEU A 57 -11.59 -11.07 -4.26
CA LEU A 57 -12.64 -12.08 -4.44
C LEU A 57 -12.25 -13.45 -3.88
N GLU A 58 -10.97 -13.69 -3.66
CA GLU A 58 -10.46 -14.90 -3.02
C GLU A 58 -10.44 -14.83 -1.49
N LEU A 59 -10.84 -13.70 -0.86
CA LEU A 59 -10.88 -13.59 0.60
C LEU A 59 -11.78 -14.65 1.22
N ASP A 60 -11.34 -15.23 2.34
CA ASP A 60 -12.19 -16.09 3.15
C ASP A 60 -13.13 -15.22 3.99
N ASN A 61 -14.37 -15.66 4.24
CA ASN A 61 -15.38 -14.87 4.96
C ASN A 61 -14.97 -14.50 6.40
N ASP A 62 -14.00 -15.21 6.96
CA ASP A 62 -13.43 -15.00 8.29
C ASP A 62 -12.03 -14.34 8.26
N THR A 63 -11.64 -13.77 7.11
CA THR A 63 -10.40 -12.99 7.01
C THR A 63 -10.50 -11.75 7.88
N GLU A 64 -9.56 -11.58 8.80
CA GLU A 64 -9.52 -10.44 9.72
C GLU A 64 -8.66 -9.29 9.17
N ILE A 65 -7.59 -9.63 8.44
CA ILE A 65 -6.66 -8.67 7.86
C ILE A 65 -6.36 -9.04 6.41
N SER A 66 -6.49 -8.06 5.51
CA SER A 66 -6.11 -8.19 4.10
C SER A 66 -4.93 -7.28 3.79
N ILE A 67 -3.80 -7.86 3.38
CA ILE A 67 -2.61 -7.12 2.96
C ILE A 67 -2.55 -7.07 1.43
N LEU A 68 -2.76 -5.87 0.89
CA LEU A 68 -2.94 -5.62 -0.53
C LEU A 68 -1.73 -4.89 -1.10
N GLU A 69 -0.99 -5.55 -1.99
CA GLU A 69 0.11 -4.93 -2.70
C GLU A 69 -0.42 -4.13 -3.90
N MET A 70 0.06 -2.90 -4.08
CA MET A 70 -0.34 -2.00 -5.17
C MET A 70 0.84 -1.61 -6.04
N GLY A 71 0.83 -2.12 -7.28
CA GLY A 71 1.76 -1.78 -8.34
C GLY A 71 1.25 -0.64 -9.22
N MET A 72 2.16 -0.03 -9.96
CA MET A 72 1.82 0.90 -11.05
C MET A 72 2.83 0.79 -12.17
N SER A 73 2.42 1.14 -13.39
CA SER A 73 3.33 1.50 -14.49
C SER A 73 3.25 2.98 -14.85
N GLY A 74 2.15 3.66 -14.51
CA GLY A 74 1.95 5.09 -14.71
C GLY A 74 1.17 5.78 -13.57
N PHE A 75 0.80 7.04 -13.80
CA PHE A 75 -0.05 7.81 -12.89
C PHE A 75 -1.48 7.27 -12.86
N HIS A 76 -2.20 7.53 -11.76
CA HIS A 76 -3.59 7.16 -11.49
C HIS A 76 -3.88 5.66 -11.32
N GLU A 77 -2.90 4.78 -11.54
CA GLU A 77 -3.07 3.35 -11.29
C GLU A 77 -3.18 3.04 -9.79
N ILE A 78 -2.30 3.62 -8.95
CA ILE A 78 -2.39 3.43 -7.50
C ILE A 78 -3.65 4.13 -6.95
N GLU A 79 -4.03 5.28 -7.51
CA GLU A 79 -5.29 5.94 -7.18
C GLU A 79 -6.49 4.98 -7.37
N PHE A 80 -6.57 4.31 -8.52
CA PHE A 80 -7.62 3.33 -8.79
C PHE A 80 -7.62 2.20 -7.77
N LEU A 81 -6.45 1.62 -7.48
CA LEU A 81 -6.30 0.51 -6.55
C LEU A 81 -6.65 0.92 -5.10
N SER A 82 -6.21 2.11 -4.68
CA SER A 82 -6.52 2.66 -3.36
C SER A 82 -8.01 2.91 -3.20
N ASN A 83 -8.66 3.52 -4.20
CA ASN A 83 -10.10 3.73 -4.19
C ASN A 83 -10.91 2.42 -4.17
N LEU A 84 -10.43 1.38 -4.84
CA LEU A 84 -11.04 0.05 -4.80
C LEU A 84 -10.92 -0.57 -3.41
N ALA A 85 -9.73 -0.50 -2.80
CA ALA A 85 -9.39 -1.17 -1.56
C ALA A 85 -9.85 -0.44 -0.29
N GLN A 86 -10.01 0.89 -0.35
CA GLN A 86 -10.33 1.75 0.79
C GLN A 86 -9.48 1.39 2.04
N PRO A 87 -8.14 1.52 1.99
CA PRO A 87 -7.28 1.01 3.05
C PRO A 87 -7.54 1.65 4.41
N ASP A 88 -7.34 0.88 5.46
CA ASP A 88 -7.24 1.37 6.83
C ASP A 88 -5.81 1.85 7.15
N ILE A 89 -4.83 1.18 6.56
CA ILE A 89 -3.41 1.51 6.66
C ILE A 89 -2.84 1.54 5.24
N ALA A 90 -2.15 2.61 4.88
CA ALA A 90 -1.40 2.73 3.63
C ALA A 90 0.09 2.82 3.94
N VAL A 91 0.93 2.08 3.21
CA VAL A 91 2.37 2.02 3.43
C VAL A 91 3.12 2.28 2.12
N ILE A 92 4.03 3.26 2.14
CA ILE A 92 5.05 3.44 1.10
C ILE A 92 6.39 2.98 1.67
N THR A 93 6.96 1.91 1.12
CA THR A 93 8.20 1.33 1.65
C THR A 93 9.47 2.05 1.21
N ASN A 94 9.50 2.58 -0.02
CA ASN A 94 10.59 3.40 -0.57
C ASN A 94 10.21 4.03 -1.93
N ILE A 95 11.00 5.03 -2.33
CA ILE A 95 10.99 5.64 -3.67
C ILE A 95 12.32 5.33 -4.39
N GLY A 96 12.28 4.35 -5.29
CA GLY A 96 13.41 3.99 -6.16
C GLY A 96 13.25 4.53 -7.59
N GLU A 97 13.91 3.86 -8.54
CA GLU A 97 13.93 4.26 -9.97
C GLU A 97 13.04 3.39 -10.87
N SER A 98 12.30 2.45 -10.29
CA SER A 98 11.32 1.65 -11.02
C SER A 98 10.31 2.56 -11.73
N HIS A 99 10.03 2.32 -13.01
CA HIS A 99 9.09 3.09 -13.84
C HIS A 99 9.53 4.53 -14.15
N MET A 100 10.82 4.84 -14.01
CA MET A 100 11.35 6.19 -14.34
C MET A 100 11.17 6.55 -15.81
N GLN A 101 11.20 5.59 -16.74
CA GLN A 101 10.96 5.85 -18.16
C GLN A 101 9.53 6.35 -18.43
N ASP A 102 8.56 5.82 -17.69
CA ASP A 102 7.14 6.16 -17.83
C ASP A 102 6.76 7.43 -17.06
N LEU A 103 7.38 7.63 -15.88
CA LEU A 103 7.04 8.71 -14.95
C LEU A 103 7.98 9.92 -15.01
N GLY A 104 9.06 9.83 -15.79
CA GLY A 104 9.99 10.91 -16.11
C GLY A 104 10.98 11.29 -15.02
N SER A 105 10.63 11.13 -13.73
CA SER A 105 11.53 11.46 -12.62
C SER A 105 11.19 10.73 -11.31
N ARG A 106 12.08 10.82 -10.31
CA ARG A 106 11.81 10.29 -8.96
C ARG A 106 10.67 11.04 -8.26
N GLU A 107 10.52 12.34 -8.53
CA GLU A 107 9.36 13.14 -8.09
C GLU A 107 8.06 12.59 -8.70
N GLY A 108 8.08 12.20 -9.97
CA GLY A 108 6.96 11.53 -10.63
C GLY A 108 6.60 10.21 -9.96
N ILE A 109 7.61 9.39 -9.63
CA ILE A 109 7.43 8.13 -8.89
C ILE A 109 6.85 8.38 -7.49
N ALA A 110 7.37 9.37 -6.75
CA ALA A 110 6.87 9.73 -5.44
C ALA A 110 5.41 10.21 -5.50
N LYS A 111 5.07 11.03 -6.49
CA LYS A 111 3.70 11.49 -6.72
C LYS A 111 2.77 10.32 -7.02
N ALA A 112 3.12 9.45 -7.98
CA ALA A 112 2.31 8.30 -8.35
C ALA A 112 2.11 7.34 -7.16
N LYS A 113 3.15 7.10 -6.35
CA LYS A 113 3.03 6.26 -5.14
C LYS A 113 2.20 6.89 -4.03
N SER A 114 2.23 8.21 -3.91
CA SER A 114 1.45 8.94 -2.92
C SER A 114 -0.06 8.87 -3.20
N GLU A 115 -0.48 8.52 -4.40
CA GLU A 115 -1.88 8.23 -4.72
C GLU A 115 -2.50 7.15 -3.82
N ILE A 116 -1.67 6.33 -3.14
CA ILE A 116 -2.14 5.32 -2.18
C ILE A 116 -2.97 5.93 -1.04
N THR A 117 -2.77 7.22 -0.74
CA THR A 117 -3.51 7.93 0.30
C THR A 117 -4.88 8.43 -0.16
N ILE A 118 -5.19 8.41 -1.46
CA ILE A 118 -6.45 8.96 -2.00
C ILE A 118 -7.66 8.16 -1.50
N GLY A 119 -7.56 6.84 -1.48
CA GLY A 119 -8.61 5.96 -0.93
C GLY A 119 -8.43 5.65 0.56
N LEU A 120 -7.43 6.22 1.23
CA LEU A 120 -7.21 5.97 2.66
C LEU A 120 -8.42 6.46 3.45
N LYS A 121 -9.00 5.57 4.26
CA LYS A 121 -10.16 5.90 5.10
C LYS A 121 -9.83 7.06 6.05
N ASP A 122 -10.85 7.84 6.39
CA ASP A 122 -10.76 8.83 7.47
C ASP A 122 -10.31 8.16 8.78
N ASN A 123 -9.42 8.84 9.51
CA ASN A 123 -8.71 8.32 10.68
C ASN A 123 -7.85 7.07 10.42
N GLY A 124 -7.56 6.77 9.15
CA GLY A 124 -6.61 5.76 8.74
C GLY A 124 -5.18 6.10 9.15
N THR A 125 -4.25 5.20 8.88
CA THR A 125 -2.82 5.41 9.14
C THR A 125 -2.03 5.40 7.84
N PHE A 126 -1.29 6.47 7.58
CA PHE A 126 -0.31 6.52 6.50
C PHE A 126 1.09 6.33 7.07
N ILE A 127 1.78 5.30 6.59
CA ILE A 127 3.15 4.96 6.98
C ILE A 127 4.05 5.18 5.77
N TYR A 128 5.14 5.93 5.96
CA TYR A 128 6.03 6.30 4.87
C TYR A 128 7.49 6.27 5.31
N ASP A 129 8.40 6.19 4.35
CA ASP A 129 9.85 6.34 4.57
C ASP A 129 10.17 7.80 4.97
N GLY A 130 10.54 8.01 6.23
CA GLY A 130 10.86 9.33 6.79
C GLY A 130 12.16 9.93 6.27
N ASP A 131 13.06 9.07 5.78
CA ASP A 131 14.34 9.49 5.21
C ASP A 131 14.20 9.91 3.75
N GLU A 132 13.05 9.67 3.11
CA GLU A 132 12.77 10.05 1.73
C GLU A 132 12.19 11.48 1.64
N PRO A 133 12.99 12.49 1.23
CA PRO A 133 12.53 13.87 1.14
C PRO A 133 11.40 14.08 0.12
N LEU A 134 11.32 13.25 -0.92
CA LEU A 134 10.31 13.39 -1.97
C LEU A 134 8.88 13.09 -1.48
N LEU A 135 8.73 12.38 -0.37
CA LEU A 135 7.41 12.10 0.23
C LEU A 135 6.91 13.24 1.13
N LYS A 136 7.79 14.14 1.60
CA LYS A 136 7.43 15.20 2.56
C LYS A 136 6.32 16.15 2.07
N PRO A 137 6.28 16.58 0.80
CA PRO A 137 5.17 17.41 0.31
C PRO A 137 3.83 16.66 0.37
N HIS A 138 3.82 15.39 -0.06
CA HIS A 138 2.61 14.57 -0.11
C HIS A 138 2.07 14.22 1.27
N VAL A 139 2.94 13.98 2.26
CA VAL A 139 2.53 13.77 3.65
C VAL A 139 1.76 14.96 4.22
N LYS A 140 2.13 16.19 3.82
CA LYS A 140 1.42 17.41 4.28
C LYS A 140 0.04 17.57 3.68
N GLU A 141 -0.24 16.92 2.56
CA GLU A 141 -1.55 16.95 1.89
C GLU A 141 -2.53 15.94 2.51
N VAL A 142 -2.06 15.07 3.41
CA VAL A 142 -2.90 14.09 4.12
C VAL A 142 -3.49 14.75 5.38
N GLU A 143 -4.73 15.24 5.29
CA GLU A 143 -5.36 15.99 6.38
C GLU A 143 -6.11 15.10 7.40
N ASN A 144 -6.72 13.98 6.96
CA ASN A 144 -7.64 13.17 7.76
C ASN A 144 -7.09 11.81 8.18
N ALA A 145 -5.77 11.63 8.19
CA ALA A 145 -5.14 10.37 8.60
C ALA A 145 -3.91 10.60 9.48
N LYS A 146 -3.63 9.61 10.34
CA LYS A 146 -2.43 9.62 11.16
C LYS A 146 -1.21 9.30 10.30
N CYS A 147 -0.26 10.21 10.21
CA CYS A 147 0.99 9.98 9.49
C CYS A 147 2.09 9.47 10.44
N ILE A 148 2.78 8.40 10.06
CA ILE A 148 3.89 7.78 10.81
C ILE A 148 5.08 7.63 9.85
N SER A 149 6.21 8.25 10.19
CA SER A 149 7.47 8.05 9.48
C SER A 149 8.21 6.83 10.03
N MET A 150 8.61 5.91 9.15
CA MET A 150 9.59 4.87 9.44
C MET A 150 10.98 5.42 9.11
N VAL A 151 11.91 5.33 10.06
CA VAL A 151 13.32 5.62 9.82
C VAL A 151 14.02 4.28 9.75
N LEU A 152 14.69 3.98 8.63
CA LEU A 152 15.55 2.81 8.59
C LEU A 152 16.78 3.16 9.44
N LEU A 153 16.85 2.60 10.66
CA LEU A 153 18.13 2.58 11.37
C LEU A 153 19.09 1.73 10.55
N LEU A 154 19.86 2.38 9.67
CA LEU A 154 21.06 1.82 9.11
C LEU A 154 22.02 1.60 10.28
N ILE A 155 22.01 0.38 10.80
CA ILE A 155 23.07 -0.11 11.68
C ILE A 155 24.31 -0.17 10.77
N MET A 156 25.03 0.94 10.67
CA MET A 156 26.36 0.95 10.10
C MET A 156 27.25 0.17 11.07
N HIS A 157 27.53 -1.09 10.72
CA HIS A 157 28.62 -1.86 11.31
C HIS A 157 29.83 -1.84 10.37
#